data_AF-A0A7D9IPX7-F1
#
_entry.id   AF-A0A7D9IPX7-F1
#
_cell.length_a   1.000
_cell.length_b   1.000
_cell.length_c   1.000
_cell.angle_alpha   90.00
_cell.angle_beta   90.00
_cell.angle_gamma   90.00
#
_symmetry.space_group_name_H-M   'P 1'
#
loop_
_entity.id
_entity.type
_entity.pdbx_description
1 polymer ?
#
loop_
_entity_poly.entity_id
_entity_poly.type
_entity_poly.pdbx_seq_one_letter_code
_entity_poly.pdbx_strand_id
1 'polypeptide(L)'
;PNCLYSSCFRIRNLREWVVVMDKSEYTKLLNEASINNTEKFKSVSLERPKSRGRPVKHYHPLLRKEKDPETAVRKILPKEIADSICPKGSHLAHLYGLPKTHKPQLAMRPILSATGTYNFKLAKWLDEKLKFLTINKYTVSDPLKFAEKIREKQMAESVILVSYDVASLFTNVPVDETIQILADKAFEKEWFNWKYNLKLEKFELVELLKLAVKHQLFQIDDKLYEQVDGVAMGSPLGPLMANAFMCSIEEKLLKQLKSGLLQQCHLLRYPRYFEKGR
;
A
#
# COMPACT_ATOMS: atom_id res chain seq x y z
N PRO A 1 -17.89 35.37 7.14
CA PRO A 1 -18.08 34.89 8.54
C PRO A 1 -18.07 33.36 8.75
N ASN A 2 -17.83 32.53 7.72
CA ASN A 2 -17.62 31.08 7.90
C ASN A 2 -16.13 30.75 7.78
N CYS A 3 -15.37 31.02 8.84
CA CYS A 3 -14.01 30.49 9.00
C CYS A 3 -14.11 29.02 9.41
N LEU A 4 -13.89 28.11 8.46
CA LEU A 4 -13.56 26.72 8.76
C LEU A 4 -12.20 26.73 9.50
N TYR A 5 -12.17 26.17 10.70
CA TYR A 5 -11.07 26.20 11.67
C TYR A 5 -9.84 25.36 11.24
N SER A 6 -9.22 25.73 10.12
CA SER A 6 -7.85 25.32 9.83
C SER A 6 -7.09 26.52 9.27
N SER A 7 -6.14 27.02 10.05
CA SER A 7 -5.27 28.12 9.60
C SER A 7 -4.06 27.51 8.89
N CYS A 8 -3.91 27.83 7.61
CA CYS A 8 -2.75 27.43 6.82
C CYS A 8 -1.70 28.53 6.89
N PHE A 9 -0.56 28.24 7.51
CA PHE A 9 0.55 29.18 7.64
C PHE A 9 1.69 28.79 6.70
N ARG A 10 2.27 29.78 6.02
CA ARG A 10 3.53 29.63 5.29
C ARG A 10 4.66 30.09 6.21
N ILE A 11 5.56 29.19 6.59
CA ILE A 11 6.74 29.56 7.36
C ILE A 11 7.70 30.28 6.40
N ARG A 12 8.04 31.55 6.68
CA ARG A 12 8.80 32.43 5.76
C ARG A 12 10.14 31.85 5.26
N ASN A 13 10.74 30.91 6.00
CA ASN A 13 12.03 30.30 5.68
C ASN A 13 11.95 28.82 5.22
N LEU A 14 10.75 28.25 5.09
CA LEU A 14 10.56 26.89 4.57
C LEU A 14 9.62 26.95 3.36
N ARG A 15 9.86 26.12 2.33
CA ARG A 15 8.90 25.91 1.23
C ARG A 15 7.70 25.05 1.67
N GLU A 16 7.46 24.95 2.98
CA GLU A 16 6.47 24.07 3.59
C GLU A 16 5.29 24.88 4.15
N TRP A 17 4.10 24.35 3.93
CA TRP A 17 2.85 24.85 4.50
C TRP A 17 2.52 24.04 5.74
N VAL A 18 2.15 24.73 6.82
CA VAL A 18 1.71 24.10 8.06
C VAL A 18 0.21 24.33 8.21
N VAL A 19 -0.53 23.25 8.42
CA VAL A 19 -1.95 23.32 8.73
C VAL A 19 -2.11 23.11 10.23
N VAL A 20 -2.69 24.10 10.91
CA VAL A 20 -3.04 24.00 12.33
C VAL A 20 -4.51 23.62 12.44
N MET A 21 -4.81 22.60 13.25
CA MET A 21 -6.16 22.10 13.50
C MET A 21 -6.36 21.87 14.99
N ASP A 22 -7.62 21.93 15.43
CA ASP A 22 -7.98 21.48 16.77
C ASP A 22 -7.67 19.97 16.91
N LYS A 23 -7.09 19.58 18.07
CA LYS A 23 -6.68 18.20 18.31
C LYS A 23 -7.88 17.24 18.30
N SER A 24 -9.01 17.64 18.87
CA SER A 24 -10.19 16.79 18.94
C SER A 24 -10.80 16.58 17.55
N GLU A 25 -10.86 17.63 16.73
CA GLU A 25 -11.29 17.55 15.34
C GLU A 25 -10.35 16.68 14.49
N TYR A 26 -9.03 16.86 14.67
CA TYR A 26 -8.02 16.03 14.00
C TYR A 26 -8.20 14.54 14.30
N THR A 27 -8.27 14.19 15.60
CA THR A 27 -8.44 12.80 16.02
C THR A 27 -9.76 12.22 15.50
N LYS A 28 -10.86 12.97 15.59
CA LYS A 28 -12.16 12.55 15.06
C LYS A 28 -12.08 12.22 13.57
N LEU A 29 -11.61 13.16 12.74
CA LEU A 29 -11.56 12.98 11.29
C LEU A 29 -10.54 11.89 10.88
N LEU A 30 -9.44 11.74 11.61
CA LEU A 30 -8.48 10.66 11.38
C LEU A 30 -9.12 9.30 11.67
N ASN A 31 -9.84 9.16 12.78
CA ASN A 31 -10.51 7.92 13.15
C ASN A 31 -11.61 7.56 12.14
N GLU A 32 -12.42 8.54 11.72
CA GLU A 32 -13.44 8.38 10.68
C GLU A 32 -12.83 7.92 9.34
N ALA A 33 -11.66 8.45 8.98
CA ALA A 33 -10.95 8.07 7.77
C ALA A 33 -10.17 6.75 7.89
N SER A 34 -10.08 6.13 9.07
CA SER A 34 -9.26 4.94 9.31
C SER A 34 -9.92 3.93 10.25
N ILE A 35 -9.57 3.92 11.55
CA ILE A 35 -9.87 2.87 12.52
C ILE A 35 -11.36 2.66 12.80
N ASN A 36 -12.23 3.61 12.44
CA ASN A 36 -13.68 3.42 12.54
C ASN A 36 -14.21 2.40 11.52
N ASN A 37 -13.45 2.09 10.47
CA ASN A 37 -13.76 1.00 9.57
C ASN A 37 -13.31 -0.34 10.15
N THR A 38 -14.22 -1.02 10.86
CA THR A 38 -13.97 -2.31 11.54
C THR A 38 -13.78 -3.49 10.59
N GLU A 39 -14.12 -3.35 9.31
CA GLU A 39 -13.83 -4.37 8.29
C GLU A 39 -12.35 -4.37 7.90
N LYS A 40 -11.71 -3.19 7.95
CA LYS A 40 -10.31 -2.98 7.53
C LYS A 40 -9.34 -2.96 8.71
N PHE A 41 -9.78 -2.51 9.89
CA PHE A 41 -8.94 -2.33 11.07
C PHE A 41 -9.52 -3.03 12.30
N LYS A 42 -8.64 -3.63 13.11
CA LYS A 42 -9.01 -4.27 14.37
C LYS A 42 -8.18 -3.73 15.52
N SER A 43 -8.81 -3.45 16.65
CA SER A 43 -8.11 -3.12 17.90
C SER A 43 -7.37 -4.35 18.42
N VAL A 44 -6.14 -4.16 18.90
CA VAL A 44 -5.32 -5.21 19.49
C VAL A 44 -5.15 -4.93 20.97
N SER A 45 -5.51 -5.91 21.82
CA SER A 45 -5.31 -5.78 23.26
C SER A 45 -3.82 -5.93 23.62
N LEU A 46 -3.37 -5.10 24.57
CA LEU A 46 -2.07 -5.24 25.22
C LEU A 46 -2.10 -6.28 26.35
N GLU A 47 -3.27 -6.80 26.69
CA GLU A 47 -3.41 -7.84 27.71
C GLU A 47 -2.77 -9.14 27.24
N ARG A 48 -2.04 -9.78 28.15
CA ARG A 48 -1.42 -11.07 27.87
C ARG A 48 -2.50 -12.15 27.71
N PRO A 49 -2.56 -12.86 26.57
CA PRO A 49 -3.49 -13.97 26.41
C PRO A 49 -3.11 -15.12 27.34
N LYS A 50 -4.12 -15.83 27.85
CA LYS A 50 -3.94 -17.02 28.68
C LYS A 50 -3.22 -18.11 27.85
N SER A 51 -2.09 -18.61 28.35
CA SER A 51 -1.31 -19.67 27.70
C SER A 51 -0.98 -20.79 28.70
N ARG A 52 -0.90 -22.03 28.22
CA ARG A 52 -0.39 -23.15 29.04
C ARG A 52 1.13 -23.03 29.20
N GLY A 53 1.63 -23.26 30.42
CA GLY A 53 3.07 -23.21 30.73
C GLY A 53 3.54 -21.89 31.33
N ARG A 54 4.86 -21.78 31.56
CA ARG A 54 5.48 -20.61 32.17
C ARG A 54 5.39 -19.40 31.23
N PRO A 55 4.79 -18.27 31.65
CA PRO A 55 4.71 -17.08 30.81
C PRO A 55 6.10 -16.51 30.51
N VAL A 56 6.28 -15.99 29.30
CA VAL A 56 7.49 -15.25 28.94
C VAL A 56 7.60 -13.99 29.82
N LYS A 57 8.82 -13.67 30.27
CA LYS A 57 9.09 -12.52 31.16
C LYS A 57 8.54 -11.20 30.59
N HIS A 58 8.78 -10.96 29.30
CA HIS A 58 8.29 -9.78 28.58
C HIS A 58 7.20 -10.18 27.58
N TYR A 59 6.11 -9.41 27.55
CA TYR A 59 5.02 -9.59 26.59
C TYR A 59 4.70 -8.25 25.92
N HIS A 60 4.72 -8.25 24.60
CA HIS A 60 4.15 -7.19 23.79
C HIS A 60 3.71 -7.81 22.45
N PRO A 61 2.55 -7.45 21.87
CA PRO A 61 2.11 -8.01 20.59
C PRO A 61 3.14 -7.89 19.46
N LEU A 62 3.89 -6.78 19.42
CA LEU A 62 5.01 -6.57 18.47
C LEU A 62 6.04 -7.71 18.51
N LEU A 63 6.46 -8.16 19.70
CA LEU A 63 7.49 -9.21 19.84
C LEU A 63 7.03 -10.56 19.28
N ARG A 64 5.71 -10.80 19.23
CA ARG A 64 5.16 -11.98 18.54
C ARG A 64 5.19 -11.76 17.03
N LYS A 65 4.70 -10.60 16.57
CA LYS A 65 4.66 -10.23 15.15
C LYS A 65 6.05 -10.14 14.51
N GLU A 66 7.11 -9.92 15.27
CA GLU A 66 8.50 -9.96 14.77
C GLU A 66 9.00 -11.39 14.51
N LYS A 67 8.56 -12.36 15.33
CA LYS A 67 9.05 -13.75 15.23
C LYS A 67 8.50 -14.49 14.03
N ASP A 68 7.25 -14.24 13.66
CA ASP A 68 6.60 -14.98 12.56
C ASP A 68 7.31 -14.69 11.21
N PRO A 69 7.54 -13.42 10.82
CA PRO A 69 8.28 -13.09 9.60
C PRO A 69 9.72 -13.54 9.65
N GLU A 70 10.41 -13.41 10.80
CA GLU A 70 11.80 -13.87 10.91
C GLU A 70 11.91 -15.38 10.64
N THR A 71 11.05 -16.18 11.29
CA THR A 71 11.08 -17.63 11.15
C THR A 71 10.77 -18.05 9.72
N ALA A 72 9.73 -17.49 9.12
CA ALA A 72 9.34 -17.79 7.74
C ALA A 72 10.40 -17.36 6.73
N VAL A 73 10.93 -16.14 6.85
CA VAL A 73 11.99 -15.61 5.97
C VAL A 73 13.24 -16.50 6.02
N ARG A 74 13.69 -16.91 7.22
CA ARG A 74 14.86 -17.77 7.37
C ARG A 74 14.65 -19.18 6.83
N LYS A 75 13.39 -19.65 6.80
CA LYS A 75 13.03 -20.95 6.23
C LYS A 75 13.00 -20.90 4.70
N ILE A 76 12.45 -19.84 4.13
CA ILE A 76 12.16 -19.72 2.70
C ILE A 76 13.36 -19.18 1.91
N LEU A 77 14.04 -18.16 2.44
CA LEU A 77 15.07 -17.43 1.71
C LEU A 77 16.49 -17.88 2.10
N PRO A 78 17.46 -17.83 1.17
CA PRO A 78 18.87 -18.04 1.48
C PRO A 78 19.34 -17.17 2.63
N LYS A 79 20.29 -17.68 3.42
CA LYS A 79 20.77 -17.07 4.65
C LYS A 79 21.22 -15.61 4.44
N GLU A 80 21.92 -15.34 3.35
CA GLU A 80 22.47 -14.02 3.02
C GLU A 80 21.35 -13.00 2.82
N ILE A 81 20.26 -13.41 2.17
CA ILE A 81 19.07 -12.57 1.96
C ILE A 81 18.31 -12.43 3.27
N ALA A 82 18.06 -13.54 3.97
CA ALA A 82 17.34 -13.55 5.24
C ALA A 82 18.00 -12.63 6.28
N ASP A 83 19.32 -12.69 6.43
CA ASP A 83 20.08 -11.85 7.37
C ASP A 83 20.02 -10.36 7.02
N SER A 84 19.84 -10.01 5.74
CA SER A 84 19.71 -8.62 5.31
C SER A 84 18.32 -8.02 5.59
N ILE A 85 17.26 -8.84 5.44
CA ILE A 85 15.87 -8.37 5.51
C ILE A 85 15.20 -8.63 6.86
N CYS A 86 15.73 -9.54 7.68
CA CYS A 86 15.21 -9.74 9.04
C CYS A 86 15.43 -8.46 9.87
N PRO A 87 14.41 -8.02 10.64
CA PRO A 87 14.54 -6.85 11.49
C PRO A 87 15.55 -7.10 12.62
N LYS A 88 16.34 -6.08 12.95
CA LYS A 88 17.24 -6.08 14.13
C LYS A 88 16.71 -5.06 15.14
N GLY A 89 15.54 -5.38 15.68
CA GLY A 89 14.72 -4.47 16.48
C GLY A 89 13.77 -3.65 15.62
N SER A 90 12.48 -3.73 15.92
CA SER A 90 11.45 -2.96 15.24
C SER A 90 10.71 -2.07 16.22
N HIS A 91 10.03 -1.07 15.67
CA HIS A 91 9.06 -0.29 16.42
C HIS A 91 7.68 -0.39 15.77
N LEU A 92 6.66 0.05 16.51
CA LEU A 92 5.30 0.14 15.99
C LEU A 92 5.23 1.20 14.90
N ALA A 93 4.45 0.93 13.86
CA ALA A 93 4.10 1.96 12.92
C ALA A 93 3.23 3.02 13.62
N HIS A 94 3.32 4.27 13.19
CA HIS A 94 2.48 5.34 13.69
C HIS A 94 1.53 5.82 12.60
N LEU A 95 0.23 5.90 12.90
CA LEU A 95 -0.77 6.42 11.99
C LEU A 95 -0.98 7.91 12.23
N TYR A 96 -0.81 8.72 11.19
CA TYR A 96 -1.07 10.15 11.23
C TYR A 96 -1.90 10.58 10.01
N GLY A 97 -2.70 11.62 10.17
CA GLY A 97 -3.52 12.20 9.11
C GLY A 97 -2.90 13.42 8.44
N LEU A 98 -3.05 13.53 7.12
CA LEU A 98 -2.83 14.76 6.36
C LEU A 98 -4.18 15.36 5.94
N PRO A 99 -4.47 16.64 6.24
CA PRO A 99 -5.74 17.27 5.88
C PRO A 99 -5.88 17.45 4.37
N LYS A 100 -7.05 17.09 3.84
CA LYS A 100 -7.45 17.31 2.44
C LYS A 100 -8.18 18.64 2.32
N THR A 101 -7.45 19.74 2.38
CA THR A 101 -7.99 21.12 2.37
C THR A 101 -8.70 21.54 1.09
N HIS A 102 -8.55 20.76 0.01
CA HIS A 102 -9.22 20.99 -1.29
C HIS A 102 -10.64 20.41 -1.35
N LYS A 103 -11.11 19.70 -0.31
CA LYS A 103 -12.46 19.12 -0.28
C LYS A 103 -13.43 20.10 0.38
N PRO A 104 -14.70 20.18 -0.09
CA PRO A 104 -15.70 21.08 0.51
C PRO A 104 -15.93 20.82 2.00
N GLN A 105 -15.93 19.54 2.39
CA GLN A 105 -15.89 19.10 3.77
C GLN A 105 -14.47 18.66 4.10
N LEU A 106 -13.94 19.16 5.22
CA LEU A 106 -12.60 18.80 5.65
C LEU A 106 -12.52 17.29 5.91
N ALA A 107 -11.57 16.63 5.26
CA ALA A 107 -11.37 15.20 5.37
C ALA A 107 -9.89 14.90 5.61
N MET A 108 -9.59 13.77 6.22
CA MET A 108 -8.21 13.35 6.46
C MET A 108 -7.75 12.32 5.42
N ARG A 109 -6.45 12.31 5.15
CA ARG A 109 -5.73 11.23 4.47
C ARG A 109 -4.87 10.51 5.51
N PRO A 110 -5.26 9.32 5.97
CA PRO A 110 -4.44 8.55 6.89
C PRO A 110 -3.16 8.10 6.17
N ILE A 111 -2.01 8.28 6.82
CA ILE A 111 -0.70 7.83 6.36
C ILE A 111 -0.07 7.04 7.50
N LEU A 112 0.40 5.85 7.17
CA LEU A 112 1.12 4.99 8.08
C LEU A 112 2.62 5.23 7.93
N SER A 113 3.28 5.67 9.00
CA SER A 113 4.73 5.69 9.08
C SER A 113 5.24 4.28 9.37
N ALA A 114 5.53 3.52 8.30
CA ALA A 114 5.96 2.12 8.40
C ALA A 114 7.48 1.93 8.46
N THR A 115 8.28 3.00 8.39
CA THR A 115 9.75 2.90 8.46
C THR A 115 10.18 2.20 9.74
N GLY A 116 11.04 1.19 9.64
CA GLY A 116 11.59 0.48 10.82
C GLY A 116 10.59 -0.44 11.55
N THR A 117 9.46 -0.76 10.92
CA THR A 117 8.59 -1.86 11.38
C THR A 117 9.18 -3.23 11.02
N TYR A 118 8.66 -4.27 11.65
CA TYR A 118 9.15 -5.65 11.52
C TYR A 118 9.09 -6.22 10.09
N ASN A 119 8.14 -5.75 9.30
CA ASN A 119 7.91 -6.16 7.91
C ASN A 119 8.48 -5.17 6.88
N PHE A 120 9.02 -4.03 7.30
CA PHE A 120 9.44 -2.95 6.39
C PHE A 120 10.51 -3.40 5.38
N LYS A 121 11.56 -4.08 5.86
CA LYS A 121 12.66 -4.52 5.00
C LYS A 121 12.24 -5.63 4.04
N LEU A 122 11.43 -6.58 4.50
CA LEU A 122 10.82 -7.60 3.64
C LEU A 122 9.95 -6.95 2.57
N ALA A 123 9.12 -5.98 2.94
CA ALA A 123 8.27 -5.24 2.01
C ALA A 123 9.10 -4.51 0.95
N LYS A 124 10.17 -3.81 1.33
CA LYS A 124 11.09 -3.18 0.36
C LYS A 124 11.78 -4.18 -0.56
N TRP A 125 12.26 -5.30 -0.02
CA TRP A 125 12.89 -6.32 -0.83
C TRP A 125 11.90 -6.89 -1.85
N LEU A 126 10.68 -7.22 -1.45
CA LEU A 126 9.62 -7.68 -2.36
C LEU A 126 9.27 -6.62 -3.41
N ASP A 127 9.18 -5.35 -3.02
CA ASP A 127 8.96 -4.25 -3.96
C ASP A 127 10.02 -4.21 -5.06
N GLU A 128 11.29 -4.26 -4.67
CA GLU A 128 12.42 -4.25 -5.60
C GLU A 128 12.40 -5.43 -6.57
N LYS A 129 11.96 -6.60 -6.13
CA LYS A 129 11.90 -7.82 -6.95
C LYS A 129 10.67 -7.89 -7.85
N LEU A 130 9.54 -7.33 -7.43
CA LEU A 130 8.27 -7.54 -8.11
C LEU A 130 7.77 -6.32 -8.90
N LYS A 131 8.32 -5.12 -8.69
CA LYS A 131 7.82 -3.87 -9.32
C LYS A 131 7.74 -3.91 -10.85
N PHE A 132 8.61 -4.68 -11.51
CA PHE A 132 8.60 -4.81 -12.97
C PHE A 132 7.36 -5.56 -13.49
N LEU A 133 6.76 -6.42 -12.67
CA LEU A 133 5.54 -7.16 -13.00
C LEU A 133 4.27 -6.30 -12.94
N THR A 134 4.39 -5.10 -12.34
CA THR A 134 3.26 -4.20 -12.11
C THR A 134 3.18 -3.05 -13.11
N ILE A 135 3.99 -3.10 -14.17
CA ILE A 135 3.96 -2.14 -15.28
C ILE A 135 3.51 -2.89 -16.53
N ASN A 136 2.54 -2.32 -17.26
CA ASN A 136 2.08 -2.84 -18.53
C ASN A 136 2.11 -1.74 -19.61
N LYS A 137 1.75 -2.09 -20.85
CA LYS A 137 1.77 -1.16 -21.99
C LYS A 137 0.84 0.06 -21.87
N TYR A 138 -0.12 0.04 -20.95
CA TYR A 138 -1.05 1.14 -20.69
C TYR A 138 -0.52 2.13 -19.67
N THR A 139 0.47 1.70 -18.88
CA THR A 139 1.08 2.50 -17.84
C THR A 139 2.00 3.54 -18.48
N VAL A 140 1.70 4.81 -18.26
CA VAL A 140 2.60 5.94 -18.57
C VAL A 140 3.12 6.46 -17.25
N SER A 141 4.43 6.44 -17.01
CA SER A 141 5.02 6.87 -15.74
C SER A 141 5.25 8.38 -15.64
N ASP A 142 5.35 9.05 -16.79
CA ASP A 142 5.70 10.46 -16.89
C ASP A 142 4.44 11.30 -17.24
N PRO A 143 4.08 12.31 -16.42
CA PRO A 143 2.91 13.16 -16.69
C PRO A 143 3.04 13.96 -17.98
N LEU A 144 4.26 14.39 -18.35
CA LEU A 144 4.49 15.15 -19.57
C LEU A 144 4.28 14.25 -20.79
N LYS A 145 4.85 13.05 -20.77
CA LYS A 145 4.61 12.04 -21.82
C LYS A 145 3.16 11.63 -21.90
N PHE A 146 2.45 11.59 -20.77
CA PHE A 146 1.01 11.31 -20.78
C PHE A 146 0.24 12.43 -21.50
N ALA A 147 0.54 13.69 -21.20
CA ALA A 147 -0.07 14.84 -21.87
C ALA A 147 0.29 14.90 -23.37
N GLU A 148 1.53 14.58 -23.73
CA GLU A 148 1.97 14.45 -25.14
C GLU A 148 1.20 13.36 -25.87
N LYS A 149 1.11 12.14 -25.32
CA LYS A 149 0.36 11.03 -25.93
C LYS A 149 -1.11 11.34 -26.18
N ILE A 150 -1.73 12.15 -25.32
CA ILE A 150 -3.11 12.60 -25.52
C ILE A 150 -3.18 13.65 -26.64
N ARG A 151 -2.26 14.62 -26.65
CA ARG A 151 -2.21 15.69 -27.65
C ARG A 151 -1.86 15.21 -29.06
N GLU A 152 -0.95 14.24 -29.17
CA GLU A 152 -0.48 13.70 -30.46
C GLU A 152 -1.53 12.80 -31.13
N LYS A 153 -2.54 12.33 -30.39
CA LYS A 153 -3.62 11.56 -30.98
C LYS A 153 -4.55 12.49 -31.76
N GLN A 154 -4.52 12.35 -33.09
CA GLN A 154 -5.63 12.85 -33.91
C GLN A 154 -6.88 12.05 -33.57
N MET A 155 -7.87 12.73 -32.99
CA MET A 155 -9.15 12.16 -32.60
C MET A 155 -10.20 12.63 -33.62
N ALA A 156 -10.93 11.69 -34.22
CA ALA A 156 -12.08 12.05 -35.05
C ALA A 156 -13.16 12.73 -34.18
N GLU A 157 -14.02 13.54 -34.79
CA GLU A 157 -15.09 14.26 -34.07
C GLU A 157 -16.06 13.32 -33.33
N SER A 158 -16.14 12.06 -33.73
CA SER A 158 -16.96 11.02 -33.09
C SER A 158 -16.32 10.38 -31.85
N VAL A 159 -15.07 10.71 -31.50
CA VAL A 159 -14.37 10.10 -30.37
C VAL A 159 -14.59 10.92 -29.10
N ILE A 160 -15.07 10.25 -28.05
CA ILE A 160 -15.27 10.85 -26.73
C ILE A 160 -14.08 10.49 -25.83
N LEU A 161 -13.50 11.49 -25.17
CA LEU A 161 -12.53 11.27 -24.10
C LEU A 161 -13.26 11.11 -22.77
N VAL A 162 -13.01 10.00 -22.08
CA VAL A 162 -13.58 9.71 -20.76
C VAL A 162 -12.46 9.57 -19.74
N SER A 163 -12.57 10.25 -18.61
CA SER A 163 -11.62 10.14 -17.50
C SER A 163 -12.25 9.45 -16.30
N TYR A 164 -11.54 8.48 -15.72
CA TYR A 164 -11.96 7.74 -14.53
C TYR A 164 -10.96 7.99 -13.40
N ASP A 165 -11.46 8.17 -12.18
CA ASP A 165 -10.66 8.26 -10.96
C ASP A 165 -11.06 7.15 -9.99
N VAL A 166 -10.07 6.47 -9.41
CA VAL A 166 -10.33 5.37 -8.47
C VAL A 166 -10.35 5.92 -7.05
N ALA A 167 -11.53 5.90 -6.43
CA ALA A 167 -11.71 6.34 -5.06
C ALA A 167 -10.99 5.39 -4.08
N SER A 168 -10.17 5.97 -3.19
CA SER A 168 -9.54 5.28 -2.06
C SER A 168 -8.82 3.98 -2.46
N LEU A 169 -8.07 4.00 -3.57
CA LEU A 169 -7.44 2.82 -4.18
C LEU A 169 -6.77 1.89 -3.15
N PHE A 170 -5.86 2.41 -2.33
CA PHE A 170 -5.08 1.61 -1.37
C PHE A 170 -5.94 0.79 -0.39
N THR A 171 -6.99 1.38 0.18
CA THR A 171 -7.85 0.68 1.15
C THR A 171 -8.82 -0.31 0.49
N ASN A 172 -9.03 -0.15 -0.82
CA ASN A 172 -9.93 -0.97 -1.62
C ASN A 172 -9.21 -2.04 -2.45
N VAL A 173 -7.87 -2.13 -2.38
CA VAL A 173 -7.14 -3.24 -3.00
C VAL A 173 -7.51 -4.55 -2.27
N PRO A 174 -8.07 -5.56 -2.96
CA PRO A 174 -8.30 -6.88 -2.38
C PRO A 174 -6.95 -7.58 -2.19
N VAL A 175 -6.47 -7.62 -0.95
CA VAL A 175 -5.08 -8.01 -0.66
C VAL A 175 -4.80 -9.44 -1.11
N ASP A 176 -5.64 -10.40 -0.74
CA ASP A 176 -5.42 -11.81 -1.05
C ASP A 176 -5.48 -12.10 -2.56
N GLU A 177 -6.43 -11.49 -3.29
CA GLU A 177 -6.50 -11.60 -4.76
C GLU A 177 -5.23 -11.03 -5.40
N THR A 178 -4.78 -9.86 -4.93
CA THR A 178 -3.61 -9.16 -5.49
C THR A 178 -2.32 -9.94 -5.24
N ILE A 179 -2.18 -10.55 -4.06
CA ILE A 179 -1.06 -11.46 -3.77
C ILE A 179 -1.04 -12.62 -4.75
N GLN A 180 -2.20 -13.20 -5.06
CA GLN A 180 -2.29 -14.31 -6.00
C GLN A 180 -1.92 -13.86 -7.42
N ILE A 181 -2.40 -12.71 -7.88
CA ILE A 181 -2.03 -12.12 -9.17
C ILE A 181 -0.51 -11.93 -9.28
N LEU A 182 0.14 -11.41 -8.23
CA LEU A 182 1.59 -11.21 -8.23
C LEU A 182 2.35 -12.54 -8.27
N ALA A 183 1.92 -13.52 -7.47
CA ALA A 183 2.54 -14.84 -7.45
C ALA A 183 2.39 -15.56 -8.79
N ASP A 184 1.20 -15.48 -9.43
CA ASP A 184 0.95 -16.04 -10.75
C ASP A 184 1.89 -15.42 -11.80
N LYS A 185 2.02 -14.08 -11.81
CA LYS A 185 2.92 -13.37 -12.73
C LYS A 185 4.40 -13.67 -12.48
N ALA A 186 4.81 -13.80 -11.22
CA ALA A 186 6.20 -14.08 -10.86
C ALA A 186 6.65 -15.48 -11.28
N PHE A 187 5.74 -16.46 -11.18
CA PHE A 187 6.00 -17.86 -11.51
C PHE A 187 5.62 -18.23 -12.96
N GLU A 188 5.13 -17.29 -13.74
CA GLU A 188 4.94 -17.51 -15.17
C GLU A 188 6.29 -17.86 -15.81
N LYS A 189 6.39 -19.07 -16.39
CA LYS A 189 7.59 -19.61 -17.03
C LYS A 189 8.83 -19.59 -16.12
N GLU A 190 8.66 -19.79 -14.81
CA GLU A 190 9.76 -19.79 -13.82
C GLU A 190 10.58 -18.48 -13.78
N TRP A 191 9.99 -17.35 -14.22
CA TRP A 191 10.71 -16.09 -14.39
C TRP A 191 11.41 -15.63 -13.10
N PHE A 192 10.73 -15.68 -11.96
CA PHE A 192 11.27 -15.17 -10.70
C PHE A 192 12.51 -15.94 -10.23
N ASN A 193 12.43 -17.27 -10.26
CA ASN A 193 13.53 -18.16 -9.87
C ASN A 193 14.73 -17.98 -10.81
N TRP A 194 14.49 -17.93 -12.13
CA TRP A 194 15.54 -17.66 -13.11
C TRP A 194 16.18 -16.29 -12.93
N LYS A 195 15.37 -15.23 -12.78
CA LYS A 195 15.83 -13.84 -12.73
C LYS A 195 16.70 -13.56 -11.51
N TYR A 196 16.37 -14.16 -10.38
CA TYR A 196 17.03 -13.90 -9.09
C TYR A 196 17.91 -15.05 -8.61
N ASN A 197 18.07 -16.11 -9.41
CA ASN A 197 18.79 -17.32 -9.05
C ASN A 197 18.32 -17.89 -7.70
N LEU A 198 17.01 -18.04 -7.57
CA LEU A 198 16.34 -18.56 -6.38
C LEU A 198 15.66 -19.90 -6.68
N LYS A 199 15.28 -20.61 -5.64
CA LYS A 199 14.54 -21.88 -5.71
C LYS A 199 13.33 -21.82 -4.79
N LEU A 200 12.46 -20.86 -5.04
CA LEU A 200 11.23 -20.71 -4.26
C LEU A 200 10.10 -21.47 -4.93
N GLU A 201 9.20 -22.03 -4.13
CA GLU A 201 7.90 -22.48 -4.56
C GLU A 201 6.89 -21.31 -4.52
N LYS A 202 5.87 -21.38 -5.37
CA LYS A 202 4.88 -20.29 -5.50
C LYS A 202 4.18 -19.94 -4.19
N PHE A 203 3.85 -20.93 -3.37
CA PHE A 203 3.21 -20.68 -2.07
C PHE A 203 4.15 -19.97 -1.09
N GLU A 204 5.46 -20.17 -1.20
CA GLU A 204 6.44 -19.50 -0.34
C GLU A 204 6.49 -18.00 -0.67
N LEU A 205 6.42 -17.63 -1.96
CA LEU A 205 6.27 -16.21 -2.34
C LEU A 205 4.95 -15.61 -1.83
N VAL A 206 3.85 -16.37 -1.90
CA VAL A 206 2.55 -15.96 -1.34
C VAL A 206 2.67 -15.73 0.18
N GLU A 207 3.37 -16.61 0.89
CA GLU A 207 3.62 -16.47 2.34
C GLU A 207 4.43 -15.20 2.65
N LEU A 208 5.53 -14.97 1.93
CA LEU A 208 6.33 -13.75 2.07
C LEU A 208 5.51 -12.47 1.82
N LEU A 209 4.67 -12.46 0.78
CA LEU A 209 3.80 -11.32 0.49
C LEU A 209 2.73 -11.09 1.57
N LYS A 210 2.14 -12.16 2.11
CA LYS A 210 1.19 -12.07 3.23
C LYS A 210 1.83 -11.48 4.47
N LEU A 211 3.04 -11.93 4.81
CA LEU A 211 3.81 -11.40 5.95
C LEU A 211 4.19 -9.94 5.78
N ALA A 212 4.43 -9.50 4.54
CA ALA A 212 4.83 -8.15 4.24
C ALA A 212 3.65 -7.15 4.25
N VAL A 213 2.46 -7.57 3.80
CA VAL A 213 1.31 -6.67 3.58
C VAL A 213 0.24 -6.76 4.66
N LYS A 214 -0.08 -7.97 5.14
CA LYS A 214 -1.18 -8.16 6.09
C LYS A 214 -0.72 -7.89 7.51
N HIS A 215 -1.70 -7.68 8.39
CA HIS A 215 -1.50 -7.75 9.82
C HIS A 215 -0.52 -6.70 10.37
N GLN A 216 -0.35 -5.59 9.65
CA GLN A 216 0.51 -4.49 10.04
C GLN A 216 0.03 -3.90 11.35
N LEU A 217 0.88 -3.99 12.37
CA LEU A 217 0.63 -3.44 13.68
C LEU A 217 1.00 -1.95 13.73
N PHE A 218 0.12 -1.12 14.27
CA PHE A 218 0.32 0.31 14.38
C PHE A 218 -0.37 0.93 15.60
N GLN A 219 0.06 2.14 15.99
CA GLN A 219 -0.44 2.87 17.15
C GLN A 219 -1.06 4.21 16.75
N ILE A 220 -2.19 4.53 17.38
CA ILE A 220 -2.87 5.83 17.36
C ILE A 220 -3.44 6.09 18.76
N ASP A 221 -3.20 7.29 19.31
CA ASP A 221 -3.63 7.68 20.66
C ASP A 221 -3.38 6.61 21.73
N ASP A 222 -2.16 6.07 21.75
CA ASP A 222 -1.70 5.02 22.68
C ASP A 222 -2.46 3.70 22.65
N LYS A 223 -3.30 3.52 21.63
CA LYS A 223 -4.02 2.29 21.35
C LYS A 223 -3.42 1.57 20.15
N LEU A 224 -3.40 0.25 20.25
CA LEU A 224 -2.82 -0.63 19.27
C LEU A 224 -3.89 -1.14 18.31
N TYR A 225 -3.59 -1.09 17.02
CA TYR A 225 -4.46 -1.56 15.96
C TYR A 225 -3.69 -2.38 14.95
N GLU A 226 -4.44 -3.18 14.21
CA GLU A 226 -3.94 -4.01 13.13
C GLU A 226 -4.78 -3.75 11.88
N GLN A 227 -4.11 -3.54 10.76
CA GLN A 227 -4.78 -3.53 9.46
C GLN A 227 -4.92 -4.96 8.94
N VAL A 228 -6.15 -5.41 8.78
CA VAL A 228 -6.47 -6.78 8.35
C VAL A 228 -6.78 -6.90 6.87
N ASP A 229 -7.22 -5.81 6.24
CA ASP A 229 -7.51 -5.75 4.81
C ASP A 229 -7.29 -4.33 4.23
N GLY A 230 -7.14 -4.27 2.91
CA GLY A 230 -6.58 -3.13 2.19
C GLY A 230 -5.09 -2.95 2.49
N VAL A 231 -4.45 -2.04 1.76
CA VAL A 231 -3.03 -1.73 1.94
C VAL A 231 -2.88 -0.37 2.60
N ALA A 232 -2.00 -0.28 3.60
CA ALA A 232 -1.72 0.97 4.28
C ALA A 232 -1.11 1.99 3.30
N MET A 233 -1.66 3.20 3.26
CA MET A 233 -0.97 4.32 2.61
C MET A 233 0.30 4.62 3.40
N GLY A 234 1.48 4.49 2.78
CA GLY A 234 2.77 4.59 3.48
C GLY A 234 3.47 3.25 3.73
N SER A 235 2.81 2.12 3.43
CA SER A 235 3.51 0.83 3.29
C SER A 235 4.43 0.85 2.07
N PRO A 236 5.68 0.30 2.17
CA PRO A 236 6.57 0.18 1.02
C PRO A 236 5.96 -0.59 -0.15
N LEU A 237 5.10 -1.59 0.13
CA LEU A 237 4.44 -2.40 -0.91
C LEU A 237 3.14 -1.77 -1.44
N GLY A 238 2.66 -0.68 -0.84
CA GLY A 238 1.40 -0.03 -1.24
C GLY A 238 1.30 0.23 -2.74
N PRO A 239 2.24 0.99 -3.32
CA PRO A 239 2.24 1.31 -4.75
C PRO A 239 2.28 0.06 -5.64
N LEU A 240 3.07 -0.94 -5.25
CA LEU A 240 3.18 -2.20 -5.97
C LEU A 240 1.85 -2.95 -5.99
N MET A 241 1.22 -3.13 -4.83
CA MET A 241 -0.07 -3.82 -4.71
C MET A 241 -1.17 -3.11 -5.51
N ALA A 242 -1.22 -1.78 -5.42
CA ALA A 242 -2.16 -0.96 -6.18
C ALA A 242 -1.93 -1.09 -7.70
N ASN A 243 -0.70 -0.99 -8.18
CA ASN A 243 -0.37 -1.15 -9.60
C ASN A 243 -0.72 -2.56 -10.10
N ALA A 244 -0.38 -3.60 -9.33
CA ALA A 244 -0.65 -4.99 -9.70
C ALA A 244 -2.14 -5.24 -9.93
N PHE A 245 -2.97 -4.78 -8.98
CA PHE A 245 -4.42 -4.91 -9.07
C PHE A 245 -4.99 -4.10 -10.24
N MET A 246 -4.56 -2.85 -10.41
CA MET A 246 -5.00 -2.01 -11.53
C MET A 246 -4.61 -2.60 -12.89
N CYS A 247 -3.39 -3.15 -13.02
CA CYS A 247 -2.97 -3.86 -14.23
C CYS A 247 -3.87 -5.07 -14.54
N SER A 248 -4.27 -5.82 -13.51
CA SER A 248 -5.21 -6.94 -13.68
C SER A 248 -6.58 -6.48 -14.17
N ILE A 249 -7.12 -5.39 -13.60
CA ILE A 249 -8.39 -4.80 -14.05
C ILE A 249 -8.32 -4.39 -15.52
N GLU A 250 -7.25 -3.69 -15.92
CA GLU A 250 -7.06 -3.27 -17.31
C GLU A 250 -7.02 -4.46 -18.26
N GLU A 251 -6.22 -5.47 -17.93
CA GLU A 251 -6.10 -6.71 -18.71
C GLU A 251 -7.46 -7.43 -18.85
N LYS A 252 -8.25 -7.52 -17.77
CA LYS A 252 -9.61 -8.10 -17.78
C LYS A 252 -10.55 -7.26 -18.66
N LEU A 253 -10.54 -5.94 -18.50
CA LEU A 253 -11.38 -5.01 -19.27
C LEU A 253 -11.13 -5.14 -20.77
N LEU A 254 -9.86 -5.27 -21.17
CA LEU A 254 -9.51 -5.39 -22.59
C LEU A 254 -9.92 -6.72 -23.20
N LYS A 255 -9.85 -7.81 -22.44
CA LYS A 255 -10.36 -9.10 -22.90
C LYS A 255 -11.86 -8.99 -23.19
N GLN A 256 -12.61 -8.32 -22.32
CA GLN A 256 -14.05 -8.07 -22.49
C GLN A 256 -14.36 -7.15 -23.68
N LEU A 257 -13.61 -6.04 -23.82
CA LEU A 257 -13.78 -5.09 -24.93
C LEU A 257 -13.48 -5.74 -26.30
N LYS A 258 -12.47 -6.62 -26.37
CA LYS A 258 -12.13 -7.36 -27.59
C LYS A 258 -13.19 -8.39 -27.98
N SER A 259 -13.93 -8.94 -27.01
CA SER A 259 -15.03 -9.87 -27.24
C SER A 259 -16.38 -9.18 -27.55
N GLY A 260 -16.45 -7.86 -27.47
CA GLY A 260 -17.68 -7.07 -27.71
C GLY A 260 -17.54 -6.04 -28.83
N LEU A 261 -18.60 -5.23 -29.04
CA LEU A 261 -18.73 -4.19 -30.09
C LEU A 261 -17.72 -3.02 -30.01
N LEU A 262 -16.90 -2.94 -28.96
CA LEU A 262 -15.98 -1.81 -28.69
C LEU A 262 -14.54 -2.09 -29.14
N GLN A 263 -14.37 -2.50 -30.41
CA GLN A 263 -13.05 -2.80 -30.98
C GLN A 263 -12.13 -1.57 -31.15
N GLN A 264 -12.63 -0.35 -30.94
CA GLN A 264 -11.89 0.91 -31.15
C GLN A 264 -11.60 1.71 -29.86
N CYS A 265 -11.55 1.05 -28.69
CA CYS A 265 -11.18 1.74 -27.45
C CYS A 265 -9.66 1.82 -27.25
N HIS A 266 -9.16 3.02 -26.92
CA HIS A 266 -7.78 3.24 -26.52
C HIS A 266 -7.70 3.54 -25.03
N LEU A 267 -7.06 2.65 -24.28
CA LEU A 267 -6.85 2.80 -22.84
C LEU A 267 -5.47 3.40 -22.54
N LEU A 268 -5.42 4.35 -21.62
CA LEU A 268 -4.18 4.89 -21.05
C LEU A 268 -4.36 5.02 -19.53
N ARG A 269 -3.36 4.58 -18.75
CA ARG A 269 -3.31 4.79 -17.29
C ARG A 269 -2.10 5.66 -16.94
N TYR A 270 -2.37 6.71 -16.18
CA TYR A 270 -1.34 7.46 -15.45
C TYR A 270 -1.46 7.17 -13.95
N PRO A 271 -0.66 6.25 -13.38
CA PRO A 271 -0.70 5.98 -11.96
C PRO A 271 -0.12 7.18 -11.18
N ARG A 272 -0.93 7.76 -10.30
CA ARG A 272 -0.51 8.83 -9.40
C ARG A 272 -0.48 8.30 -7.97
N TYR A 273 0.72 8.06 -7.47
CA TYR A 273 0.93 7.75 -6.06
C TYR A 273 1.44 8.99 -5.34
N PHE A 274 0.80 9.33 -4.22
CA PHE A 274 1.38 10.27 -3.28
C PHE A 274 2.42 9.53 -2.44
N GLU A 275 3.57 9.25 -3.03
CA GLU A 275 4.75 8.90 -2.24
C GLU A 275 5.34 10.21 -1.71
N LYS A 276 5.31 10.40 -0.38
CA LYS A 276 6.26 11.32 0.23
C LYS A 276 7.63 10.66 0.10
N GLY A 277 8.28 10.87 -1.05
CA GLY A 277 9.72 10.75 -1.14
C GLY A 277 10.33 11.69 -0.09
N ARG A 278 10.96 11.09 0.92
CA ARG A 278 12.08 11.71 1.60
C ARG A 278 13.32 10.96 1.13
#